data_AF-A0A8W8L234-F1
#
_entry.id   AF-A0A8W8L234-F1
#
_cell.length_a   1.000
_cell.length_b   1.000
_cell.length_c   1.000
_cell.angle_alpha   90.00
_cell.angle_beta   90.00
_cell.angle_gamma   90.00
#
_symmetry.space_group_name_H-M   'P 1'
#
loop_
_entity.id
_entity.type
_entity.pdbx_description
1 polymer ?
#
loop_
_entity_poly.entity_id
_entity_poly.type
_entity_poly.pdbx_seq_one_letter_code
_entity_poly.pdbx_strand_id
1 'polypeptide(L)'
;MFKRKLTNILKRTDNQAADLSNMQWSSQSYTLKDIVDNFKLPLVVKCSETTCTVNHGEFQFDLGESILLHSRKWTRKIKVSCLQRDAASGQITEIQPHYIIPEEYEGWFQIIESPVEKATPDTTLETVVESTAEQFLSAKSLSCLSLVTSDKESPSFVRRHIDSGEVFTVRGLYQEEGEQRVQIRNVYKEIQNHGHAQSTPKFLVCTDEKDDHVLIDTSQKGCFYRIFEREENGQGLLGAEDLIDKSDKFPLLIRHVFGELPIVTSSYSSVMKCIDVVQEESALAATLISQPPTLLELQCKSPIRFKICLNEAILKNSESCTEALQMCQTEGNDFLSGIKIAFTIQKQCSGSLENIENIACMEEKISNSVSETQTTAATDTEEVTSVYDSISEYGEEDANSEFSFAWTPEPLIKNKNNVKEDRGKTSKDDRKPTGPKFFNSSLNSPMSSKESKLNAWNEQPDVV
;
A
#
# COMPACT_ATOMS: atom_id res chain seq x y z
N MET A 1 -12.13 -11.28 -4.28
CA MET A 1 -12.18 -12.65 -4.89
C MET A 1 -10.84 -13.07 -5.54
N PHE A 2 -9.67 -12.62 -5.04
CA PHE A 2 -8.39 -12.74 -5.76
C PHE A 2 -7.26 -13.57 -5.09
N LYS A 3 -7.49 -14.26 -3.97
CA LYS A 3 -6.42 -15.03 -3.26
C LYS A 3 -6.36 -16.54 -3.53
N ARG A 4 -6.92 -17.05 -4.63
CA ARG A 4 -6.98 -18.52 -4.90
C ARG A 4 -6.25 -19.04 -6.14
N LYS A 5 -5.33 -18.27 -6.75
CA LYS A 5 -4.68 -18.68 -8.00
C LYS A 5 -3.15 -18.83 -8.00
N LEU A 6 -2.50 -18.89 -6.84
CA LEU A 6 -1.03 -19.04 -6.76
C LEU A 6 -0.53 -20.27 -6.00
N THR A 7 -1.35 -21.29 -5.76
CA THR A 7 -0.91 -22.52 -5.06
C THR A 7 -0.68 -23.73 -5.97
N ASN A 8 -0.75 -23.60 -7.29
CA ASN A 8 -0.53 -24.73 -8.21
C ASN A 8 0.12 -24.27 -9.52
N ILE A 9 1.43 -24.01 -9.54
CA ILE A 9 2.38 -24.26 -10.63
C ILE A 9 3.78 -24.06 -10.05
N LEU A 10 4.36 -25.14 -9.50
CA LEU A 10 5.80 -25.44 -9.47
C LEU A 10 5.93 -26.78 -8.74
N LYS A 11 5.70 -27.86 -9.49
CA LYS A 11 6.19 -29.18 -9.07
C LYS A 11 7.71 -29.09 -9.11
N ARG A 12 8.33 -29.07 -7.93
CA ARG A 12 9.77 -29.21 -7.71
C ARG A 12 10.29 -30.41 -8.52
N THR A 13 10.98 -30.12 -9.60
CA THR A 13 11.98 -31.01 -10.17
C THR A 13 13.30 -30.63 -9.52
N ASP A 14 13.96 -31.59 -8.86
CA ASP A 14 15.30 -31.50 -8.27
C ASP A 14 16.38 -31.27 -9.36
N ASN A 15 16.25 -30.20 -10.13
CA ASN A 15 17.28 -29.71 -11.03
C ASN A 15 18.06 -28.65 -10.25
N GLN A 16 19.35 -28.92 -10.01
CA GLN A 16 20.36 -28.07 -9.40
C GLN A 16 19.93 -26.60 -9.29
N ALA A 17 19.32 -26.24 -8.15
CA ALA A 17 19.12 -24.85 -7.81
C ALA A 17 20.51 -24.20 -7.79
N ALA A 18 20.72 -23.19 -8.62
CA ALA A 18 21.98 -22.46 -8.66
C ALA A 18 22.28 -21.93 -7.24
N ASP A 19 23.36 -22.43 -6.65
CA ASP A 19 23.75 -22.06 -5.29
C ASP A 19 24.15 -20.58 -5.27
N LEU A 20 23.33 -19.75 -4.60
CA LEU A 20 23.54 -18.32 -4.44
C LEU A 20 24.83 -18.01 -3.66
N SER A 21 25.43 -19.00 -2.99
CA SER A 21 26.73 -18.85 -2.33
C SER A 21 27.87 -18.48 -3.30
N ASN A 22 27.72 -18.77 -4.60
CA ASN A 22 28.72 -18.51 -5.63
C ASN A 22 28.59 -17.13 -6.31
N MET A 23 27.78 -16.21 -5.77
CA MET A 23 27.67 -14.85 -6.32
C MET A 23 29.01 -14.11 -6.25
N GLN A 24 29.39 -13.50 -7.37
CA GLN A 24 30.59 -12.67 -7.47
C GLN A 24 30.18 -11.21 -7.38
N TRP A 25 30.73 -10.48 -6.42
CA TRP A 25 30.38 -9.09 -6.14
C TRP A 25 31.43 -8.13 -6.70
N SER A 26 30.98 -6.95 -7.13
CA SER A 26 31.88 -5.85 -7.48
C SER A 26 32.76 -5.45 -6.29
N SER A 27 34.01 -5.05 -6.59
CA SER A 27 34.91 -4.47 -5.59
C SER A 27 34.44 -3.08 -5.16
N GLN A 28 33.88 -2.32 -6.11
CA GLN A 28 33.29 -1.01 -5.89
C GLN A 28 31.89 -1.12 -5.28
N SER A 29 31.50 -0.10 -4.52
CA SER A 29 30.13 0.08 -4.04
C SER A 29 29.56 1.37 -4.64
N TYR A 30 28.25 1.39 -4.86
CA TYR A 30 27.54 2.48 -5.55
C TYR A 30 26.34 2.90 -4.73
N THR A 31 25.93 4.17 -4.77
CA THR A 31 24.62 4.55 -4.22
C THR A 31 23.52 3.98 -5.10
N LEU A 32 22.29 3.89 -4.57
CA LEU A 32 21.17 3.43 -5.38
C LEU A 32 20.93 4.35 -6.58
N LYS A 33 21.12 5.67 -6.43
CA LYS A 33 21.05 6.64 -7.54
C LYS A 33 22.07 6.32 -8.64
N ASP A 34 23.33 6.09 -8.27
CA ASP A 34 24.38 5.72 -9.23
C ASP A 34 24.01 4.43 -9.97
N ILE A 35 23.43 3.45 -9.27
CA ILE A 35 23.04 2.17 -9.87
C ILE A 35 21.94 2.38 -10.91
N VAL A 36 20.86 3.07 -10.56
CA VAL A 36 19.72 3.23 -11.46
C VAL A 36 20.01 4.15 -12.65
N ASP A 37 21.02 5.02 -12.55
CA ASP A 37 21.45 5.89 -13.64
C ASP A 37 22.42 5.21 -14.61
N ASN A 38 23.35 4.40 -14.08
CA ASN A 38 24.48 3.87 -14.87
C ASN A 38 24.33 2.40 -15.26
N PHE A 39 23.42 1.65 -14.62
CA PHE A 39 23.24 0.21 -14.86
C PHE A 39 21.79 -0.09 -15.27
N LYS A 40 21.62 -1.14 -16.08
CA LYS A 40 20.30 -1.60 -16.51
C LYS A 40 19.66 -2.46 -15.43
N LEU A 41 18.35 -2.25 -15.22
CA LEU A 41 17.52 -3.11 -14.39
C LEU A 41 16.80 -4.17 -15.27
N PRO A 42 16.48 -5.36 -14.75
CA PRO A 42 16.68 -5.80 -13.37
C PRO A 42 18.14 -6.16 -13.04
N LEU A 43 18.56 -5.93 -11.79
CA LEU A 43 19.95 -6.11 -11.33
C LEU A 43 20.00 -6.63 -9.90
N VAL A 44 20.87 -7.61 -9.63
CA VAL A 44 21.07 -8.13 -8.26
C VAL A 44 22.17 -7.36 -7.55
N VAL A 45 21.85 -6.93 -6.33
CA VAL A 45 22.72 -6.13 -5.47
C VAL A 45 22.74 -6.67 -4.05
N LYS A 46 23.74 -6.28 -3.27
CA LYS A 46 23.82 -6.53 -1.83
C LYS A 46 24.31 -5.27 -1.12
N CYS A 47 23.76 -4.96 0.06
CA CYS A 47 24.23 -3.83 0.85
C CYS A 47 25.72 -4.00 1.20
N SER A 48 26.49 -2.90 1.13
CA SER A 48 27.88 -2.90 1.56
C SER A 48 27.96 -2.85 3.09
N GLU A 49 28.73 -3.76 3.69
CA GLU A 49 28.96 -3.85 5.14
C GLU A 49 29.50 -2.54 5.74
N THR A 50 30.16 -1.71 4.93
CA THR A 50 30.74 -0.43 5.32
C THR A 50 29.72 0.68 5.60
N THR A 51 28.47 0.51 5.19
CA THR A 51 27.52 1.63 5.15
C THR A 51 26.53 1.68 6.32
N CYS A 52 26.09 0.55 6.87
CA CYS A 52 25.08 0.56 7.94
C CYS A 52 25.13 -0.68 8.84
N THR A 53 25.06 -0.48 10.15
CA THR A 53 24.45 -1.41 11.10
C THR A 53 22.97 -1.02 11.21
N VAL A 54 22.08 -1.81 10.62
CA VAL A 54 20.65 -1.56 10.67
C VAL A 54 20.16 -2.00 12.05
N ASN A 55 19.45 -1.15 12.79
CA ASN A 55 18.72 -1.60 13.97
C ASN A 55 17.56 -2.49 13.50
N HIS A 56 17.79 -3.81 13.49
CA HIS A 56 16.87 -4.81 12.96
C HIS A 56 15.52 -4.92 13.71
N GLY A 57 15.33 -4.20 14.82
CA GLY A 57 14.19 -4.38 15.72
C GLY A 57 12.81 -4.07 15.10
N GLU A 58 12.76 -3.26 14.05
CA GLU A 58 11.51 -2.83 13.41
C GLU A 58 11.40 -3.23 11.93
N PHE A 59 12.49 -3.72 11.33
CA PHE A 59 12.52 -4.14 9.93
C PHE A 59 12.11 -5.61 9.79
N GLN A 60 11.19 -5.89 8.86
CA GLN A 60 10.79 -7.27 8.54
C GLN A 60 11.75 -8.00 7.60
N PHE A 61 12.83 -7.34 7.16
CA PHE A 61 13.78 -7.88 6.21
C PHE A 61 15.22 -7.48 6.56
N ASP A 62 16.17 -8.34 6.20
CA ASP A 62 17.60 -8.09 6.39
C ASP A 62 18.19 -7.43 5.13
N LEU A 63 18.67 -6.20 5.26
CA LEU A 63 19.38 -5.51 4.17
C LEU A 63 20.74 -6.13 3.84
N GLY A 64 21.28 -6.99 4.73
CA GLY A 64 22.43 -7.83 4.44
C GLY A 64 22.12 -8.94 3.42
N GLU A 65 20.85 -9.21 3.14
CA GLU A 65 20.44 -10.15 2.11
C GLU A 65 20.75 -9.62 0.69
N SER A 66 20.86 -10.53 -0.27
CA SER A 66 20.92 -10.15 -1.69
C SER A 66 19.52 -9.79 -2.20
N ILE A 67 19.44 -8.73 -2.97
CA ILE A 67 18.19 -8.10 -3.40
C ILE A 67 18.22 -7.95 -4.93
N LEU A 68 17.12 -8.29 -5.59
CA LEU A 68 16.86 -7.97 -6.98
C LEU A 68 16.24 -6.58 -7.08
N LEU A 69 16.95 -5.61 -7.65
CA LEU A 69 16.38 -4.33 -8.10
C LEU A 69 15.64 -4.57 -9.42
N HIS A 70 14.36 -4.22 -9.50
CA HIS A 70 13.53 -4.53 -10.67
C HIS A 70 13.29 -3.31 -11.56
N SER A 71 12.79 -2.22 -10.97
CA SER A 71 12.37 -1.02 -11.71
C SER A 71 12.52 0.21 -10.84
N ARG A 72 12.54 1.38 -11.47
CA ARG A 72 12.54 2.69 -10.79
C ARG A 72 11.26 3.44 -11.10
N LYS A 73 10.78 4.26 -10.16
CA LYS A 73 9.58 5.09 -10.31
C LYS A 73 9.76 6.43 -9.61
N TRP A 74 9.19 7.47 -10.20
CA TRP A 74 8.98 8.77 -9.55
C TRP A 74 7.52 8.86 -9.12
N THR A 75 7.27 9.17 -7.86
CA THR A 75 5.90 9.26 -7.29
C THR A 75 5.86 10.34 -6.21
N ARG A 76 4.72 11.07 -6.11
CA ARG A 76 4.42 11.94 -4.97
C ARG A 76 3.85 11.11 -3.82
N LYS A 77 4.21 11.43 -2.59
CA LYS A 77 3.77 10.67 -1.41
C LYS A 77 3.47 11.58 -0.23
N ILE A 78 2.45 11.23 0.53
CA ILE A 78 2.09 11.91 1.78
C ILE A 78 2.79 11.20 2.93
N LYS A 79 3.55 11.94 3.73
CA LYS A 79 4.07 11.46 5.01
C LYS A 79 3.04 11.72 6.10
N VAL A 80 2.67 10.69 6.86
CA VAL A 80 1.64 10.77 7.89
C VAL A 80 2.11 10.21 9.24
N SER A 81 1.64 10.82 10.34
CA SER A 81 1.71 10.26 11.69
C SER A 81 0.37 9.62 12.04
N CYS A 82 0.36 8.35 12.45
CA CYS A 82 -0.85 7.76 13.04
C CYS A 82 -1.11 8.34 14.43
N LEU A 83 -2.39 8.53 14.78
CA LEU A 83 -2.80 9.03 16.08
C LEU A 83 -3.44 7.90 16.90
N GLN A 84 -3.10 7.83 18.18
CA GLN A 84 -3.72 6.92 19.15
C GLN A 84 -4.26 7.71 20.32
N ARG A 85 -5.40 7.25 20.84
CA ARG A 85 -5.96 7.76 22.07
C ARG A 85 -5.74 6.75 23.18
N ASP A 86 -5.09 7.20 24.24
CA ASP A 86 -4.99 6.44 25.46
C ASP A 86 -6.39 6.22 26.06
N ALA A 87 -6.72 4.97 26.37
CA ALA A 87 -8.04 4.59 26.84
C ALA A 87 -8.34 5.13 28.25
N ALA A 88 -7.31 5.36 29.07
CA ALA A 88 -7.46 5.79 30.46
C ALA A 88 -7.53 7.32 30.60
N SER A 89 -6.58 8.04 30.01
CA SER A 89 -6.50 9.50 30.07
C SER A 89 -7.33 10.19 29.00
N GLY A 90 -7.66 9.48 27.91
CA GLY A 90 -8.27 10.09 26.74
C GLY A 90 -7.32 10.98 25.94
N GLN A 91 -6.03 11.06 26.32
CA GLN A 91 -5.01 11.86 25.65
C GLN A 91 -4.72 11.27 24.26
N ILE A 92 -4.52 12.15 23.29
CA ILE A 92 -4.20 11.78 21.92
C ILE A 92 -2.70 12.01 21.70
N THR A 93 -2.01 10.98 21.20
CA THR A 93 -0.57 10.98 20.95
C THR A 93 -0.27 10.50 19.54
N GLU A 94 0.79 11.06 18.93
CA GLU A 94 1.33 10.57 17.66
C GLU A 94 2.13 9.29 17.90
N ILE A 95 1.95 8.29 17.02
CA ILE A 95 2.62 6.99 17.08
C ILE A 95 3.72 6.95 16.01
N GLN A 96 4.88 6.41 16.39
CA GLN A 96 5.96 6.07 15.47
C GLN A 96 5.95 4.56 15.17
N PRO A 97 6.48 4.12 14.02
CA PRO A 97 7.01 4.93 12.91
C PRO A 97 5.93 5.65 12.08
N HIS A 98 6.35 6.64 11.28
CA HIS A 98 5.48 7.31 10.31
C HIS A 98 5.07 6.36 9.17
N TYR A 99 3.93 6.65 8.55
CA TYR A 99 3.48 5.98 7.34
C TYR A 99 3.62 6.88 6.11
N ILE A 100 3.67 6.26 4.94
CA ILE A 100 3.72 6.90 3.63
C ILE A 100 2.52 6.41 2.83
N ILE A 101 1.76 7.36 2.29
CA ILE A 101 0.62 7.12 1.39
C ILE A 101 1.03 7.59 -0.01
N PRO A 102 1.24 6.68 -0.97
CA PRO A 102 1.52 7.04 -2.36
C PRO A 102 0.33 7.76 -3.01
N GLU A 103 0.63 8.63 -3.97
CA GLU A 103 -0.38 9.31 -4.81
C GLU A 103 -1.35 8.33 -5.49
N GLU A 104 -0.84 7.16 -5.92
CA GLU A 104 -1.63 6.15 -6.63
C GLU A 104 -2.37 5.19 -5.69
N TYR A 105 -2.42 5.46 -4.39
CA TYR A 105 -3.14 4.63 -3.44
C TYR A 105 -4.66 4.72 -3.67
N GLU A 106 -5.27 3.59 -4.04
CA GLU A 106 -6.71 3.44 -4.29
C GLU A 106 -7.51 3.32 -2.97
N GLY A 107 -7.40 4.33 -2.12
CA GLY A 107 -8.18 4.44 -0.90
C GLY A 107 -8.74 5.84 -0.69
N TRP A 108 -9.73 5.90 0.19
CA TRP A 108 -10.54 7.07 0.45
C TRP A 108 -10.32 7.60 1.85
N PHE A 109 -10.15 8.92 1.94
CA PHE A 109 -9.88 9.63 3.16
C PHE A 109 -10.91 10.73 3.40
N GLN A 110 -11.22 10.98 4.65
CA GLN A 110 -12.02 12.13 5.06
C GLN A 110 -11.16 13.11 5.84
N ILE A 111 -11.23 14.39 5.52
CA ILE A 111 -10.63 15.44 6.35
C ILE A 111 -11.50 15.62 7.59
N ILE A 112 -10.88 15.65 8.77
CA ILE A 112 -11.59 15.77 10.05
C ILE A 112 -11.08 16.99 10.82
N GLU A 113 -11.96 17.65 11.58
CA GLU A 113 -11.56 18.80 12.41
C GLU A 113 -11.00 18.37 13.76
N SER A 114 -11.49 17.23 14.25
CA SER A 114 -11.10 16.65 15.52
C SER A 114 -10.78 15.18 15.32
N PRO A 115 -9.72 14.64 15.96
CA PRO A 115 -9.42 13.23 15.83
C PRO A 115 -10.66 12.39 16.14
N VAL A 116 -11.43 12.72 17.20
CA VAL A 116 -12.55 11.87 17.69
C VAL A 116 -13.76 11.82 16.75
N GLU A 117 -13.75 12.63 15.70
CA GLU A 117 -14.78 12.68 14.68
C GLU A 117 -14.81 11.39 13.88
N LYS A 118 -16.01 10.84 13.65
CA LYS A 118 -16.22 9.60 12.90
C LYS A 118 -16.75 9.90 11.51
N ALA A 119 -16.29 9.11 10.54
CA ALA A 119 -16.93 9.06 9.24
C ALA A 119 -18.36 8.53 9.42
N THR A 120 -19.35 9.29 8.94
CA THR A 120 -20.76 8.93 9.08
C THR A 120 -21.28 8.51 7.71
N PRO A 121 -21.38 7.21 7.43
CA PRO A 121 -21.95 6.73 6.18
C PRO A 121 -23.46 6.90 6.15
N ASP A 122 -23.99 7.08 4.94
CA ASP A 122 -25.39 6.89 4.67
C ASP A 122 -25.74 5.39 4.70
N THR A 123 -26.86 5.06 5.35
CA THR A 123 -27.31 3.66 5.46
C THR A 123 -28.24 3.24 4.32
N THR A 124 -28.79 4.20 3.60
CA THR A 124 -29.63 4.04 2.41
C THR A 124 -29.21 5.06 1.36
N LEU A 125 -29.60 4.87 0.10
CA LEU A 125 -29.28 5.82 -0.96
C LEU A 125 -30.26 7.01 -1.01
N GLU A 126 -31.36 6.97 -0.25
CA GLU A 126 -32.32 8.09 -0.19
C GLU A 126 -31.63 9.40 0.20
N THR A 127 -30.76 9.35 1.21
CA THR A 127 -30.01 10.51 1.68
C THR A 127 -28.87 10.92 0.75
N VAL A 128 -28.39 10.02 -0.11
CA VAL A 128 -27.43 10.34 -1.19
C VAL A 128 -28.16 11.09 -2.30
N VAL A 129 -29.36 10.63 -2.69
CA VAL A 129 -30.20 11.28 -3.70
C VAL A 129 -30.64 12.69 -3.29
N GLU A 130 -30.92 12.89 -2.01
CA GLU A 130 -31.30 14.20 -1.46
C GLU A 130 -30.11 15.17 -1.34
N SER A 131 -28.88 14.68 -1.54
CA SER A 131 -27.65 15.46 -1.45
C SER A 131 -27.21 16.03 -2.81
N THR A 132 -26.25 16.95 -2.76
CA THR A 132 -25.55 17.50 -3.94
C THR A 132 -24.42 16.59 -4.45
N ALA A 133 -24.23 15.41 -3.87
CA ALA A 133 -23.13 14.51 -4.23
C ALA A 133 -23.34 13.93 -5.64
N GLU A 134 -22.34 14.12 -6.49
CA GLU A 134 -22.33 13.58 -7.86
C GLU A 134 -21.86 12.12 -7.88
N GLN A 135 -21.14 11.71 -6.84
CA GLN A 135 -20.60 10.37 -6.71
C GLN A 135 -20.80 9.81 -5.30
N PHE A 136 -20.82 8.49 -5.19
CA PHE A 136 -20.74 7.82 -3.90
C PHE A 136 -19.95 6.52 -3.97
N LEU A 137 -19.26 6.21 -2.88
CA LEU A 137 -18.57 4.96 -2.64
C LEU A 137 -19.51 3.98 -1.94
N SER A 138 -19.58 2.75 -2.40
CA SER A 138 -20.23 1.67 -1.65
C SER A 138 -19.22 0.83 -0.88
N ALA A 139 -19.13 1.04 0.43
CA ALA A 139 -18.23 0.28 1.31
C ALA A 139 -18.73 -1.15 1.60
N LYS A 140 -19.92 -1.52 1.13
CA LYS A 140 -20.47 -2.89 1.21
C LYS A 140 -20.93 -3.36 -0.17
N SER A 141 -20.94 -4.67 -0.37
CA SER A 141 -21.46 -5.23 -1.62
C SER A 141 -22.96 -4.97 -1.77
N LEU A 142 -23.38 -4.73 -3.01
CA LEU A 142 -24.75 -4.34 -3.34
C LEU A 142 -25.32 -5.17 -4.49
N SER A 143 -26.65 -5.25 -4.58
CA SER A 143 -27.34 -5.81 -5.75
C SER A 143 -27.94 -4.68 -6.55
N CYS A 144 -27.68 -4.64 -7.85
CA CYS A 144 -28.26 -3.67 -8.76
C CYS A 144 -28.89 -4.37 -9.97
N LEU A 145 -29.57 -3.60 -10.80
CA LEU A 145 -30.02 -4.04 -12.12
C LEU A 145 -29.15 -3.36 -13.17
N SER A 146 -28.61 -4.13 -14.11
CA SER A 146 -27.88 -3.61 -15.26
C SER A 146 -28.73 -3.74 -16.51
N LEU A 147 -28.67 -2.73 -17.37
CA LEU A 147 -29.34 -2.73 -18.67
C LEU A 147 -28.52 -3.55 -19.67
N VAL A 148 -29.08 -4.66 -20.14
CA VAL A 148 -28.48 -5.47 -21.21
C VAL A 148 -29.18 -5.13 -22.51
N THR A 149 -28.46 -4.47 -23.40
CA THR A 149 -28.93 -4.17 -24.76
C THR A 149 -28.37 -5.23 -25.70
N SER A 150 -29.24 -6.02 -26.31
CA SER A 150 -28.90 -6.97 -27.37
C SER A 150 -29.31 -6.35 -28.70
N ASP A 151 -28.43 -6.42 -29.71
CA ASP A 151 -28.65 -5.84 -31.05
C ASP A 151 -29.95 -6.31 -31.76
N LYS A 152 -30.64 -7.33 -31.21
CA LYS A 152 -31.83 -7.94 -31.82
C LYS A 152 -33.06 -8.04 -30.90
N GLU A 153 -32.97 -7.60 -29.64
CA GLU A 153 -34.06 -7.74 -28.66
C GLU A 153 -34.35 -6.43 -27.94
N SER A 154 -35.55 -6.31 -27.37
CA SER A 154 -35.90 -5.20 -26.48
C SER A 154 -34.91 -5.14 -25.30
N PRO A 155 -34.54 -3.94 -24.82
CA PRO A 155 -33.69 -3.79 -23.65
C PRO A 155 -34.22 -4.63 -22.49
N SER A 156 -33.35 -5.39 -21.84
CA SER A 156 -33.71 -6.26 -20.72
C SER A 156 -32.87 -5.91 -19.49
N PHE A 157 -33.43 -6.10 -18.31
CA PHE A 157 -32.72 -5.86 -17.05
C PHE A 157 -32.27 -7.16 -16.43
N VAL A 158 -31.01 -7.23 -16.04
CA VAL A 158 -30.43 -8.39 -15.36
C VAL A 158 -29.89 -7.97 -14.00
N ARG A 159 -30.10 -8.81 -12.99
CA ARG A 159 -29.50 -8.60 -11.67
C ARG A 159 -27.97 -8.71 -11.79
N ARG A 160 -27.27 -7.67 -11.33
CA ARG A 160 -25.81 -7.66 -11.17
C ARG A 160 -25.48 -7.54 -9.69
N HIS A 161 -24.49 -8.31 -9.24
CA HIS A 161 -23.88 -8.13 -7.93
C HIS A 161 -22.64 -7.27 -8.10
N ILE A 162 -22.48 -6.28 -7.24
CA ILE A 162 -21.32 -5.40 -7.22
C ILE A 162 -20.61 -5.58 -5.89
N ASP A 163 -19.30 -5.73 -5.95
CA ASP A 163 -18.43 -5.89 -4.79
C ASP A 163 -18.30 -4.57 -4.00
N SER A 164 -17.74 -4.61 -2.79
CA SER A 164 -17.44 -3.39 -2.03
C SER A 164 -16.28 -2.62 -2.65
N GLY A 165 -16.31 -1.30 -2.53
CA GLY A 165 -15.26 -0.39 -2.98
C GLY A 165 -15.53 0.30 -4.29
N GLU A 166 -16.62 -0.05 -4.95
CA GLU A 166 -16.98 0.53 -6.23
C GLU A 166 -17.58 1.93 -6.05
N VAL A 167 -17.15 2.84 -6.91
CA VAL A 167 -17.67 4.21 -6.99
C VAL A 167 -18.73 4.30 -8.07
N PHE A 168 -19.81 4.99 -7.74
CA PHE A 168 -20.93 5.23 -8.64
C PHE A 168 -21.11 6.70 -8.89
N THR A 169 -21.27 7.08 -10.15
CA THR A 169 -21.70 8.42 -10.54
C THR A 169 -23.21 8.49 -10.63
N VAL A 170 -23.81 9.40 -9.88
CA VAL A 170 -25.25 9.62 -9.78
C VAL A 170 -25.74 10.35 -11.04
N ARG A 171 -26.71 9.76 -11.75
CA ARG A 171 -27.34 10.37 -12.94
C ARG A 171 -28.75 10.89 -12.68
N GLY A 172 -29.36 10.48 -11.56
CA GLY A 172 -30.67 10.94 -11.11
C GLY A 172 -31.62 9.79 -10.80
N LEU A 173 -32.87 10.13 -10.49
CA LEU A 173 -33.90 9.13 -10.20
C LEU A 173 -34.48 8.55 -11.49
N TYR A 174 -34.65 7.23 -11.50
CA TYR A 174 -35.30 6.54 -12.60
C TYR A 174 -36.77 6.96 -12.67
N GLN A 175 -37.18 7.51 -13.81
CA GLN A 175 -38.58 7.82 -14.10
C GLN A 175 -39.19 6.68 -14.91
N GLU A 176 -40.27 6.09 -14.39
CA GLU A 176 -40.91 4.93 -15.02
C GLU A 176 -41.67 5.34 -16.29
N GLU A 177 -41.34 4.74 -17.44
CA GLU A 177 -42.15 4.83 -18.66
C GLU A 177 -42.54 3.44 -19.19
N GLY A 178 -43.83 3.25 -19.48
CA GLY A 178 -44.36 2.14 -20.29
C GLY A 178 -43.99 0.71 -19.86
N GLU A 179 -43.51 -0.07 -20.83
CA GLU A 179 -43.25 -1.53 -20.71
C GLU A 179 -42.03 -1.85 -19.83
N GLN A 180 -41.05 -0.94 -19.75
CA GLN A 180 -39.83 -1.12 -18.95
C GLN A 180 -40.13 -1.26 -17.45
N ARG A 181 -41.18 -0.56 -16.99
CA ARG A 181 -41.69 -0.67 -15.62
C ARG A 181 -42.07 -2.10 -15.25
N VAL A 182 -42.72 -2.82 -16.16
CA VAL A 182 -43.19 -4.19 -15.91
C VAL A 182 -42.01 -5.14 -15.79
N GLN A 183 -41.00 -4.99 -16.66
CA GLN A 183 -39.80 -5.82 -16.64
C GLN A 183 -38.97 -5.62 -15.36
N ILE A 184 -38.67 -4.37 -15.00
CA ILE A 184 -37.93 -4.05 -13.77
C ILE A 184 -38.64 -4.62 -12.55
N ARG A 185 -39.98 -4.45 -12.48
CA ARG A 185 -40.78 -4.96 -11.36
C ARG A 185 -40.77 -6.48 -11.27
N ASN A 186 -40.72 -7.19 -12.39
CA ASN A 186 -40.65 -8.64 -12.40
C ASN A 186 -39.29 -9.13 -11.87
N VAL A 187 -38.18 -8.57 -12.39
CA VAL A 187 -36.83 -8.92 -11.93
C VAL A 187 -36.66 -8.56 -10.44
N TYR A 188 -37.16 -7.40 -10.02
CA TYR A 188 -37.07 -6.96 -8.63
C TYR A 188 -37.90 -7.83 -7.66
N LYS A 189 -39.08 -8.31 -8.09
CA LYS A 189 -39.87 -9.29 -7.30
C LYS A 189 -39.15 -10.62 -7.10
N GLU A 190 -38.35 -11.06 -8.06
CA GLU A 190 -37.51 -12.27 -7.90
C GLU A 190 -36.37 -12.04 -6.90
N ILE A 191 -35.90 -10.79 -6.77
CA ILE A 191 -34.83 -10.42 -5.84
C ILE A 191 -35.36 -10.31 -4.40
N GLN A 192 -36.51 -9.66 -4.22
CA GLN A 192 -37.17 -9.55 -2.92
C GLN A 192 -37.96 -10.83 -2.61
N ASN A 193 -37.28 -11.86 -2.11
CA ASN A 193 -37.90 -13.14 -1.69
C ASN A 193 -38.88 -13.05 -0.50
N HIS A 194 -39.28 -11.85 -0.04
CA HIS A 194 -40.15 -11.68 1.12
C HIS A 194 -41.30 -10.70 0.86
N GLY A 195 -42.52 -11.22 0.99
CA GLY A 195 -43.81 -10.60 0.62
C GLY A 195 -44.25 -9.40 1.45
N HIS A 196 -43.38 -8.42 1.68
CA HIS A 196 -43.73 -7.16 2.33
C HIS A 196 -43.08 -5.96 1.63
N ALA A 197 -43.79 -5.35 0.67
CA ALA A 197 -43.82 -3.90 0.48
C ALA A 197 -44.95 -3.51 -0.50
N GLN A 198 -45.90 -2.71 -0.02
CA GLN A 198 -46.97 -2.10 -0.84
C GLN A 198 -46.50 -0.84 -1.61
N SER A 199 -45.26 -0.39 -1.43
CA SER A 199 -44.69 0.77 -2.11
C SER A 199 -44.00 0.38 -3.42
N THR A 200 -44.19 1.18 -4.45
CA THR A 200 -43.43 1.09 -5.71
C THR A 200 -41.96 1.39 -5.42
N PRO A 201 -41.00 0.50 -5.75
CA PRO A 201 -39.58 0.74 -5.51
C PRO A 201 -39.13 1.97 -6.30
N LYS A 202 -38.27 2.79 -5.69
CA LYS A 202 -37.61 3.92 -6.34
C LYS A 202 -36.20 3.49 -6.68
N PHE A 203 -35.75 3.75 -7.90
CA PHE A 203 -34.42 3.40 -8.35
C PHE A 203 -33.61 4.66 -8.61
N LEU A 204 -32.36 4.64 -8.17
CA LEU A 204 -31.31 5.56 -8.54
C LEU A 204 -30.64 5.06 -9.81
N VAL A 205 -30.51 5.92 -10.82
CA VAL A 205 -29.72 5.67 -12.03
C VAL A 205 -28.29 6.09 -11.75
N CYS A 206 -27.35 5.16 -11.89
CA CYS A 206 -25.93 5.41 -11.77
C CYS A 206 -25.16 4.91 -12.98
N THR A 207 -23.92 5.37 -13.12
CA THR A 207 -22.89 4.71 -13.92
C THR A 207 -21.79 4.21 -12.99
N ASP A 208 -21.32 2.97 -13.20
CA ASP A 208 -20.13 2.44 -12.49
C ASP A 208 -18.83 2.95 -13.12
N GLU A 209 -17.68 2.50 -12.63
CA GLU A 209 -16.35 2.87 -13.14
C GLU A 209 -16.08 2.40 -14.58
N LYS A 210 -16.91 1.50 -15.12
CA LYS A 210 -16.84 1.03 -16.51
C LYS A 210 -17.80 1.78 -17.43
N ASP A 211 -18.43 2.83 -16.92
CA ASP A 211 -19.52 3.57 -17.55
C ASP A 211 -20.77 2.71 -17.85
N ASP A 212 -20.94 1.57 -17.16
CA ASP A 212 -22.16 0.76 -17.31
C ASP A 212 -23.31 1.38 -16.53
N HIS A 213 -24.47 1.53 -17.19
CA HIS A 213 -25.70 1.98 -16.53
C HIS A 213 -26.24 0.92 -15.57
N VAL A 214 -26.43 1.32 -14.31
CA VAL A 214 -27.01 0.49 -13.27
C VAL A 214 -28.17 1.21 -12.57
N LEU A 215 -29.18 0.44 -12.19
CA LEU A 215 -30.29 0.88 -11.35
C LEU A 215 -30.14 0.27 -9.97
N ILE A 216 -30.10 1.11 -8.94
CA ILE A 216 -29.96 0.69 -7.55
C ILE A 216 -31.20 1.14 -6.79
N ASP A 217 -31.80 0.25 -6.02
CA ASP A 217 -32.97 0.60 -5.20
C ASP A 217 -32.57 1.56 -4.08
N THR A 218 -33.25 2.70 -3.98
CA THR A 218 -32.90 3.74 -2.99
C THR A 218 -33.09 3.27 -1.56
N SER A 219 -34.03 2.35 -1.34
CA SER A 219 -34.36 1.80 -0.01
C SER A 219 -33.41 0.68 0.41
N GLN A 220 -32.50 0.25 -0.47
CA GLN A 220 -31.53 -0.79 -0.16
C GLN A 220 -30.60 -0.33 0.95
N LYS A 221 -30.46 -1.17 1.97
CA LYS A 221 -29.52 -0.94 3.07
C LYS A 221 -28.09 -1.19 2.63
N GLY A 222 -27.19 -0.30 3.01
CA GLY A 222 -25.77 -0.39 2.70
C GLY A 222 -24.90 0.44 3.63
N CYS A 223 -23.69 0.73 3.16
CA CYS A 223 -22.76 1.67 3.77
C CYS A 223 -22.24 2.54 2.63
N PHE A 224 -22.79 3.75 2.49
CA PHE A 224 -22.52 4.63 1.36
C PHE A 224 -21.84 5.89 1.86
N TYR A 225 -20.75 6.29 1.21
CA TYR A 225 -20.07 7.54 1.51
C TYR A 225 -20.16 8.46 0.30
N ARG A 226 -20.51 9.72 0.56
CA ARG A 226 -20.63 10.73 -0.50
C ARG A 226 -19.26 11.21 -0.95
N ILE A 227 -19.11 11.34 -2.25
CA ILE A 227 -17.94 11.94 -2.89
C ILE A 227 -18.42 13.22 -3.58
N PHE A 228 -17.78 14.34 -3.27
CA PHE A 228 -18.11 15.63 -3.85
C PHE A 228 -16.94 16.10 -4.70
N GLU A 229 -17.17 16.46 -5.96
CA GLU A 229 -16.13 17.05 -6.82
C GLU A 229 -15.57 18.36 -6.24
N ARG A 230 -16.42 19.10 -5.51
CA ARG A 230 -16.04 20.31 -4.80
C ARG A 230 -16.34 20.14 -3.32
N GLU A 231 -15.35 20.49 -2.51
CA GLU A 231 -15.40 20.38 -1.06
C GLU A 231 -16.48 21.31 -0.47
N GLU A 232 -17.73 20.85 -0.41
CA GLU A 232 -18.77 21.49 0.39
C GLU A 232 -18.55 21.06 1.85
N ASN A 233 -17.92 21.95 2.63
CA ASN A 233 -17.80 21.86 4.09
C ASN A 233 -16.98 20.67 4.64
N GLY A 234 -16.02 20.12 3.89
CA GLY A 234 -15.10 19.08 4.40
C GLY A 234 -15.75 17.71 4.67
N GLN A 235 -16.98 17.49 4.20
CA GLN A 235 -17.73 16.23 4.46
C GLN A 235 -17.57 15.17 3.38
N GLY A 236 -16.76 15.43 2.33
CA GLY A 236 -16.51 14.49 1.25
C GLY A 236 -15.35 13.54 1.51
N LEU A 237 -15.39 12.39 0.84
CA LEU A 237 -14.20 11.56 0.67
C LEU A 237 -13.29 12.14 -0.40
N LEU A 238 -11.99 11.97 -0.20
CA LEU A 238 -10.90 12.41 -1.08
C LEU A 238 -9.96 11.24 -1.34
N GLY A 239 -9.42 11.16 -2.57
CA GLY A 239 -8.33 10.26 -2.89
C GLY A 239 -6.99 10.76 -2.36
N ALA A 240 -5.94 9.95 -2.48
CA ALA A 240 -4.59 10.35 -2.09
C ALA A 240 -4.06 11.53 -2.93
N GLU A 241 -4.35 11.55 -4.24
CA GLU A 241 -4.01 12.66 -5.14
C GLU A 241 -4.64 13.98 -4.69
N ASP A 242 -5.94 13.98 -4.37
CA ASP A 242 -6.66 15.18 -3.89
C ASP A 242 -6.07 15.73 -2.59
N LEU A 243 -5.61 14.85 -1.70
CA LEU A 243 -4.95 15.25 -0.46
C LEU A 243 -3.57 15.88 -0.71
N ILE A 244 -2.82 15.37 -1.68
CA ILE A 244 -1.52 15.92 -2.08
C ILE A 244 -1.69 17.34 -2.63
N ASP A 245 -2.73 17.55 -3.44
CA ASP A 245 -3.04 18.86 -4.02
C ASP A 245 -3.49 19.89 -2.97
N LYS A 246 -3.83 19.43 -1.75
CA LYS A 246 -4.09 20.26 -0.55
C LYS A 246 -2.87 20.40 0.39
N SER A 247 -1.67 20.12 -0.09
CA SER A 247 -0.42 20.20 0.71
C SER A 247 -0.16 21.57 1.33
N ASP A 248 -0.67 22.65 0.74
CA ASP A 248 -0.62 24.01 1.29
C ASP A 248 -1.33 24.16 2.63
N LYS A 249 -2.27 23.26 2.94
CA LYS A 249 -3.04 23.23 4.20
C LYS A 249 -2.42 22.33 5.28
N PHE A 250 -1.25 21.73 5.02
CA PHE A 250 -0.64 20.84 6.00
C PHE A 250 -0.08 21.64 7.21
N PRO A 251 -0.11 21.08 8.43
CA PRO A 251 -0.57 19.73 8.77
C PRO A 251 -2.10 19.60 8.78
N LEU A 252 -2.60 18.48 8.27
CA LEU A 252 -4.03 18.22 8.11
C LEU A 252 -4.42 16.89 8.75
N LEU A 253 -5.53 16.85 9.47
CA LEU A 253 -6.05 15.62 10.07
C LEU A 253 -6.95 14.89 9.06
N ILE A 254 -6.68 13.60 8.89
CA ILE A 254 -7.45 12.73 8.02
C ILE A 254 -7.88 11.46 8.75
N ARG A 255 -8.95 10.86 8.26
CA ARG A 255 -9.39 9.51 8.58
C ARG A 255 -9.35 8.67 7.31
N HIS A 256 -8.64 7.56 7.33
CA HIS A 256 -8.76 6.51 6.33
C HIS A 256 -10.12 5.82 6.52
N VAL A 257 -10.97 5.93 5.50
CA VAL A 257 -12.35 5.43 5.53
C VAL A 257 -12.45 4.06 4.85
N PHE A 258 -11.80 3.93 3.68
CA PHE A 258 -11.89 2.74 2.85
C PHE A 258 -10.61 2.54 2.05
N GLY A 259 -10.14 1.30 1.93
CA GLY A 259 -8.93 0.96 1.18
C GLY A 259 -8.12 -0.15 1.86
N GLU A 260 -7.12 -0.67 1.16
CA GLU A 260 -6.26 -1.72 1.70
C GLU A 260 -5.37 -1.20 2.84
N LEU A 261 -5.31 -1.96 3.94
CA LEU A 261 -4.43 -1.63 5.06
C LEU A 261 -2.96 -1.87 4.71
N PRO A 262 -2.02 -1.11 5.34
CA PRO A 262 -0.60 -1.42 5.18
C PRO A 262 -0.29 -2.84 5.66
N ILE A 263 0.70 -3.50 5.05
CA ILE A 263 1.14 -4.85 5.41
C ILE A 263 1.51 -4.92 6.91
N VAL A 264 2.14 -3.86 7.41
CA VAL A 264 2.56 -3.75 8.81
C VAL A 264 1.62 -2.80 9.56
N THR A 265 0.78 -3.38 10.42
CA THR A 265 -0.31 -2.66 11.13
C THR A 265 -0.06 -2.42 12.61
N SER A 266 1.11 -2.78 13.14
CA SER A 266 1.40 -2.73 14.60
C SER A 266 1.21 -1.35 15.23
N SER A 267 1.56 -0.28 14.51
CA SER A 267 1.39 1.12 14.90
C SER A 267 0.34 1.85 14.05
N TYR A 268 -0.43 1.12 13.25
CA TYR A 268 -1.39 1.71 12.33
C TYR A 268 -2.65 2.19 13.07
N SER A 269 -3.15 3.36 12.66
CA SER A 269 -4.44 3.91 13.08
C SER A 269 -5.12 4.51 11.86
N SER A 270 -6.45 4.36 11.78
CA SER A 270 -7.24 4.99 10.71
C SER A 270 -7.25 6.51 10.82
N VAL A 271 -6.92 7.08 11.98
CA VAL A 271 -6.78 8.53 12.14
C VAL A 271 -5.32 8.94 12.09
N MET A 272 -5.04 9.85 11.17
CA MET A 272 -3.69 10.24 10.81
C MET A 272 -3.58 11.75 10.68
N LYS A 273 -2.36 12.26 10.84
CA LYS A 273 -2.00 13.64 10.59
C LYS A 273 -1.04 13.68 9.41
N CYS A 274 -1.45 14.31 8.32
CA CYS A 274 -0.59 14.63 7.18
C CYS A 274 0.46 15.64 7.62
N ILE A 275 1.72 15.32 7.38
CA ILE A 275 2.87 16.11 7.83
C ILE A 275 3.47 16.86 6.66
N ASP A 276 3.73 16.16 5.57
CA ASP A 276 4.46 16.68 4.41
C ASP A 276 4.11 15.89 3.15
N VAL A 277 4.37 16.48 1.98
CA VAL A 277 4.34 15.80 0.69
C VAL A 277 5.75 15.75 0.14
N VAL A 278 6.20 14.55 -0.19
CA VAL A 278 7.51 14.30 -0.79
C VAL A 278 7.37 13.78 -2.21
N GLN A 279 8.13 14.34 -3.13
CA GLN A 279 8.32 13.74 -4.45
C GLN A 279 9.66 13.02 -4.45
N GLU A 280 9.62 11.70 -4.65
CA GLU A 280 10.81 10.87 -4.56
C GLU A 280 10.92 9.88 -5.71
N GLU A 281 12.18 9.57 -6.04
CA GLU A 281 12.55 8.46 -6.90
C GLU A 281 12.84 7.25 -6.01
N SER A 282 12.14 6.14 -6.26
CA SER A 282 12.33 4.88 -5.56
C SER A 282 12.60 3.74 -6.54
N ALA A 283 13.30 2.72 -6.06
CA ALA A 283 13.48 1.45 -6.75
C ALA A 283 12.58 0.39 -6.10
N LEU A 284 11.80 -0.31 -6.93
CA LEU A 284 11.13 -1.55 -6.54
C LEU A 284 12.17 -2.66 -6.50
N ALA A 285 12.17 -3.43 -5.42
CA ALA A 285 13.10 -4.51 -5.23
C ALA A 285 12.46 -5.72 -4.54
N ALA A 286 13.12 -6.87 -4.61
CA ALA A 286 12.71 -8.10 -3.94
C ALA A 286 13.91 -8.83 -3.32
N THR A 287 13.72 -9.39 -2.14
CA THR A 287 14.71 -10.25 -1.46
C THR A 287 14.88 -11.58 -2.23
N LEU A 288 16.07 -12.18 -2.25
CA LEU A 288 16.36 -13.41 -3.01
C LEU A 288 16.38 -14.70 -2.18
N ILE A 289 16.85 -14.62 -0.94
CA ILE A 289 17.06 -15.73 0.00
C ILE A 289 15.80 -15.98 0.83
N SER A 290 15.07 -14.92 1.21
CA SER A 290 13.82 -15.06 1.94
C SER A 290 12.78 -15.86 1.13
N GLN A 291 12.12 -16.83 1.78
CA GLN A 291 11.07 -17.65 1.17
C GLN A 291 9.75 -17.53 1.96
N PRO A 292 8.69 -16.93 1.37
CA PRO A 292 8.65 -16.32 0.04
C PRO A 292 9.51 -15.03 -0.05
N PRO A 293 9.87 -14.59 -1.29
CA PRO A 293 10.47 -13.26 -1.48
C PRO A 293 9.62 -12.16 -0.86
N THR A 294 10.26 -11.08 -0.44
CA THR A 294 9.62 -9.90 0.15
C THR A 294 9.90 -8.69 -0.72
N LEU A 295 8.84 -7.96 -1.09
CA LEU A 295 8.94 -6.73 -1.87
C LEU A 295 9.40 -5.57 -0.99
N LEU A 296 10.25 -4.72 -1.57
CA LEU A 296 10.87 -3.57 -0.93
C LEU A 296 10.75 -2.35 -1.84
N GLU A 297 10.59 -1.19 -1.22
CA GLU A 297 10.69 0.09 -1.90
C GLU A 297 11.88 0.87 -1.30
N LEU A 298 12.89 1.12 -2.12
CA LEU A 298 14.14 1.75 -1.68
C LEU A 298 14.27 3.15 -2.28
N GLN A 299 14.45 4.18 -1.46
CA GLN A 299 14.66 5.55 -1.93
C GLN A 299 16.02 5.68 -2.63
N CYS A 300 16.04 6.17 -3.88
CA CYS A 300 17.27 6.31 -4.66
C CYS A 300 18.26 7.30 -4.06
N LYS A 301 17.76 8.31 -3.33
CA LYS A 301 18.59 9.30 -2.61
C LYS A 301 19.17 8.79 -1.28
N SER A 302 18.94 7.52 -0.94
CA SER A 302 19.49 6.91 0.26
C SER A 302 21.02 6.92 0.24
N PRO A 303 21.69 7.22 1.38
CA PRO A 303 23.15 7.16 1.47
C PRO A 303 23.70 5.73 1.49
N ILE A 304 22.83 4.71 1.50
CA ILE A 304 23.23 3.30 1.50
C ILE A 304 23.92 2.97 0.19
N ARG A 305 25.03 2.24 0.30
CA ARG A 305 25.81 1.79 -0.84
C ARG A 305 25.65 0.29 -1.04
N PHE A 306 25.61 -0.12 -2.29
CA PHE A 306 25.40 -1.49 -2.70
C PHE A 306 26.55 -1.96 -3.60
N LYS A 307 26.86 -3.26 -3.51
CA LYS A 307 27.73 -3.97 -4.46
C LYS A 307 26.85 -4.67 -5.47
N ILE A 308 27.29 -4.68 -6.72
CA ILE A 308 26.56 -5.28 -7.85
C ILE A 308 27.05 -6.71 -8.06
N CYS A 309 26.14 -7.63 -8.38
CA CYS A 309 26.49 -8.98 -8.76
C CYS A 309 27.01 -9.04 -10.20
N LEU A 310 28.19 -9.63 -10.41
CA LEU A 310 28.92 -9.64 -11.69
C LEU A 310 28.66 -10.90 -12.52
N ASN A 311 28.16 -11.99 -11.92
CA ASN A 311 27.99 -13.26 -12.60
C ASN A 311 26.52 -13.56 -12.95
N GLU A 312 26.01 -12.82 -13.94
CA GLU A 312 24.63 -12.92 -14.44
C GLU A 312 24.16 -14.34 -14.79
N ALA A 313 25.07 -15.19 -15.29
CA ALA A 313 24.72 -16.55 -15.70
C ALA A 313 24.19 -17.39 -14.53
N ILE A 314 24.65 -17.15 -13.30
CA ILE A 314 24.13 -17.82 -12.11
C ILE A 314 22.73 -17.31 -11.78
N LEU A 315 22.51 -16.00 -11.92
CA LEU A 315 21.23 -15.35 -11.64
C LEU A 315 20.12 -15.85 -12.59
N LYS A 316 20.42 -15.94 -13.89
CA LYS A 316 19.45 -16.40 -14.91
C LYS A 316 18.97 -17.84 -14.69
N ASN A 317 19.79 -18.67 -14.03
CA ASN A 317 19.46 -20.06 -13.73
C ASN A 317 18.96 -20.26 -12.29
N SER A 318 18.82 -19.19 -11.51
CA SER A 318 18.37 -19.26 -10.13
C SER A 318 16.84 -19.23 -10.05
N GLU A 319 16.27 -20.22 -9.35
CA GLU A 319 14.85 -20.25 -9.00
C GLU A 319 14.48 -19.02 -8.14
N SER A 320 15.26 -18.73 -7.09
CA SER A 320 15.10 -17.53 -6.26
C SER A 320 15.02 -16.22 -7.06
N CYS A 321 15.91 -16.04 -8.04
CA CYS A 321 15.89 -14.83 -8.88
C CYS A 321 14.64 -14.79 -9.78
N THR A 322 14.21 -15.96 -10.28
CA THR A 322 13.02 -16.08 -11.11
C THR A 322 11.75 -15.78 -10.31
N GLU A 323 11.64 -16.31 -9.08
CA GLU A 323 10.52 -16.07 -8.17
C GLU A 323 10.45 -14.59 -7.75
N ALA A 324 11.59 -14.00 -7.36
CA ALA A 324 11.66 -12.59 -6.99
C ALA A 324 11.28 -11.67 -8.16
N LEU A 325 11.73 -12.00 -9.38
CA LEU A 325 11.37 -11.26 -10.58
C LEU A 325 9.87 -11.37 -10.88
N GLN A 326 9.34 -12.59 -10.82
CA GLN A 326 7.91 -12.83 -11.03
C GLN A 326 7.07 -12.05 -10.01
N MET A 327 7.45 -12.05 -8.73
CA MET A 327 6.77 -11.29 -7.69
C MET A 327 6.79 -9.78 -7.99
N CYS A 328 7.93 -9.22 -8.42
CA CYS A 328 8.00 -7.82 -8.83
C CYS A 328 7.08 -7.51 -10.02
N GLN A 329 6.93 -8.44 -10.96
CA GLN A 329 6.10 -8.26 -12.15
C GLN A 329 4.60 -8.40 -11.85
N THR A 330 4.22 -9.29 -10.95
CA THR A 330 2.81 -9.58 -10.66
C THR A 330 2.23 -8.75 -9.54
N GLU A 331 3.01 -8.43 -8.51
CA GLU A 331 2.57 -7.78 -7.28
C GLU A 331 3.24 -6.42 -7.04
N GLY A 332 4.26 -6.08 -7.85
CA GLY A 332 5.07 -4.89 -7.64
C GLY A 332 4.31 -3.57 -7.72
N ASN A 333 3.38 -3.44 -8.66
CA ASN A 333 2.58 -2.21 -8.81
C ASN A 333 1.64 -2.02 -7.62
N ASP A 334 0.91 -3.07 -7.25
CA ASP A 334 0.00 -3.07 -6.09
C ASP A 334 0.80 -2.71 -4.82
N PHE A 335 1.96 -3.35 -4.63
CA PHE A 335 2.86 -3.02 -3.52
C PHE A 335 3.31 -1.56 -3.55
N LEU A 336 3.72 -1.02 -4.69
CA LEU A 336 4.15 0.39 -4.81
C LEU A 336 3.01 1.37 -4.52
N SER A 337 1.77 1.04 -4.88
CA SER A 337 0.59 1.87 -4.61
C SER A 337 0.11 1.81 -3.16
N GLY A 338 0.42 0.74 -2.42
CA GLY A 338 -0.02 0.55 -1.04
C GLY A 338 0.63 1.49 -0.01
N ILE A 339 -0.07 1.69 1.12
CA ILE A 339 0.45 2.40 2.29
C ILE A 339 1.62 1.62 2.90
N LYS A 340 2.73 2.31 3.22
CA LYS A 340 3.95 1.70 3.78
C LYS A 340 4.41 2.42 5.03
N ILE A 341 5.25 1.75 5.82
CA ILE A 341 5.96 2.41 6.91
C ILE A 341 7.22 3.11 6.36
N ALA A 342 7.45 4.34 6.81
CA ALA A 342 8.70 5.05 6.60
C ALA A 342 9.72 4.63 7.64
N PHE A 343 10.86 4.07 7.21
CA PHE A 343 11.99 3.82 8.09
C PHE A 343 13.18 4.67 7.66
N THR A 344 13.90 5.22 8.64
CA THR A 344 15.16 5.91 8.40
C THR A 344 16.30 5.06 8.93
N ILE A 345 17.25 4.75 8.07
CA ILE A 345 18.44 3.99 8.46
C ILE A 345 19.50 4.99 8.89
N GLN A 346 19.82 5.00 10.18
CA GLN A 346 20.89 5.83 10.70
C GLN A 346 22.23 5.17 10.42
N LYS A 347 23.14 5.93 9.80
CA LYS A 347 24.55 5.54 9.73
C LYS A 347 25.09 5.57 11.15
N GLN A 348 25.50 4.43 11.71
CA GLN A 348 26.39 4.47 12.86
C GLN A 348 27.70 5.09 12.37
N CYS A 349 27.87 6.40 12.57
CA CYS A 349 29.19 6.98 12.55
C CYS A 349 29.98 6.25 13.63
N SER A 350 31.06 5.59 13.24
CA SER A 350 32.11 5.15 14.15
C SER A 350 32.73 6.39 14.80
N GLY A 351 32.03 7.00 15.74
CA GLY A 351 32.65 7.80 16.76
C GLY A 351 33.56 6.87 17.54
N SER A 352 34.84 7.24 17.64
CA SER A 352 35.81 6.60 18.51
C SER A 352 35.14 6.14 19.81
N LEU A 353 35.29 4.86 20.15
CA LEU A 353 34.85 4.25 21.42
C LEU A 353 35.49 4.88 22.67
N GLU A 354 36.18 6.02 22.56
CA GLU A 354 36.89 6.69 23.65
C GLU A 354 36.03 7.69 24.45
N ASN A 355 34.81 8.03 23.98
CA ASN A 355 33.97 9.02 24.68
C ASN A 355 32.75 8.44 25.40
N ILE A 356 32.44 7.15 25.27
CA ILE A 356 31.31 6.53 25.97
C ILE A 356 31.68 6.15 27.42
N GLU A 357 32.95 5.91 27.73
CA GLU A 357 33.40 5.70 29.12
C GLU A 357 33.48 7.02 29.93
N ASN A 358 33.64 8.17 29.26
CA ASN A 358 33.73 9.46 29.95
C ASN A 358 32.38 10.09 30.30
N ILE A 359 31.30 9.74 29.60
CA ILE A 359 29.95 10.23 29.93
C ILE A 359 29.36 9.43 31.11
N ALA A 360 29.62 8.12 31.18
CA ALA A 360 29.21 7.29 32.32
C ALA A 360 29.93 7.64 33.64
N CYS A 361 31.06 8.36 33.59
CA CYS A 361 31.86 8.71 34.76
C CYS A 361 31.60 10.13 35.30
N MET A 362 30.78 10.96 34.63
CA MET A 362 30.41 12.31 35.11
C MET A 362 29.00 12.41 35.71
N GLU A 363 28.06 11.52 35.36
CA GLU A 363 26.71 11.54 35.95
C GLU A 363 26.66 11.05 37.40
N GLU A 364 27.69 10.36 37.89
CA GLU A 364 27.79 9.88 39.28
C GLU A 364 28.40 10.90 40.26
N LYS A 365 28.72 12.13 39.83
CA LYS A 365 29.32 13.16 40.70
C LYS A 365 28.54 14.48 40.81
N ILE A 366 27.35 14.59 40.20
CA ILE A 366 26.55 15.82 40.27
C ILE A 366 25.46 15.75 41.37
N SER A 367 25.31 14.61 42.05
CA SER A 367 24.40 14.47 43.20
C SER A 367 25.07 14.62 44.57
N ASN A 368 26.07 15.51 44.71
CA ASN A 368 26.58 15.96 46.01
C ASN A 368 27.44 17.23 45.88
N SER A 369 26.81 18.41 45.82
CA SER A 369 27.24 19.63 46.55
C SER A 369 26.45 20.84 46.08
N VAL A 370 25.49 21.25 46.90
CA VAL A 370 25.06 22.65 46.99
C VAL A 370 25.99 23.31 48.00
N SER A 371 26.69 24.38 47.62
CA SER A 371 26.75 25.68 48.35
C SER A 371 27.90 26.58 47.85
N GLU A 372 27.58 27.88 47.80
CA GLU A 372 28.45 29.07 47.87
C GLU A 372 28.99 29.76 46.58
N THR A 373 28.21 30.75 46.15
CA THR A 373 28.50 32.19 45.92
C THR A 373 29.87 32.74 45.46
N GLN A 374 29.74 33.68 44.50
CA GLN A 374 30.44 34.98 44.27
C GLN A 374 31.47 35.15 43.12
N THR A 375 31.03 35.96 42.14
CA THR A 375 31.63 37.19 41.55
C THR A 375 33.02 37.20 40.91
N THR A 376 33.08 37.83 39.72
CA THR A 376 34.13 38.66 39.02
C THR A 376 34.45 38.12 37.62
N ALA A 377 34.07 38.81 36.52
CA ALA A 377 34.68 39.98 35.85
C ALA A 377 35.72 39.60 34.75
N ALA A 378 35.35 39.95 33.50
CA ALA A 378 36.13 40.41 32.33
C ALA A 378 37.46 39.74 31.90
N THR A 379 37.55 39.39 30.59
CA THR A 379 38.56 39.73 29.53
C THR A 379 38.45 38.67 28.41
N ASP A 380 38.08 38.99 27.16
CA ASP A 380 38.86 39.56 26.02
C ASP A 380 39.85 38.60 25.32
N THR A 381 39.98 38.82 23.99
CA THR A 381 40.91 38.27 22.96
C THR A 381 40.47 36.97 22.26
N GLU A 382 40.17 36.92 20.95
CA GLU A 382 40.86 37.20 19.65
C GLU A 382 40.97 35.84 18.88
N GLU A 383 40.34 35.73 17.71
CA GLU A 383 40.93 35.72 16.36
C GLU A 383 41.91 34.56 16.04
N VAL A 384 41.71 33.95 14.86
CA VAL A 384 42.66 33.26 13.91
C VAL A 384 41.81 32.28 13.07
N THR A 385 41.27 32.68 11.91
CA THR A 385 41.84 32.66 10.53
C THR A 385 42.32 31.31 9.98
N SER A 386 41.65 30.89 8.89
CA SER A 386 42.26 30.39 7.61
C SER A 386 42.78 28.93 7.57
N VAL A 387 42.93 28.19 6.46
CA VAL A 387 42.81 28.41 5.00
C VAL A 387 42.64 27.02 4.31
N TYR A 388 42.21 27.06 3.04
CA TYR A 388 42.54 26.19 1.89
C TYR A 388 41.64 24.99 1.53
N ASP A 389 40.75 25.30 0.57
CA ASP A 389 40.30 24.44 -0.53
C ASP A 389 41.47 23.85 -1.32
N SER A 390 41.35 22.58 -1.69
CA SER A 390 42.15 21.95 -2.74
C SER A 390 41.20 21.17 -3.64
N ILE A 391 40.85 21.81 -4.75
CA ILE A 391 40.17 21.23 -5.90
C ILE A 391 41.17 20.31 -6.59
N SER A 392 40.90 19.00 -6.60
CA SER A 392 41.60 18.04 -7.45
C SER A 392 40.72 17.68 -8.64
N GLU A 393 41.11 18.22 -9.79
CA GLU A 393 40.67 17.92 -11.14
C GLU A 393 41.19 16.53 -11.53
N TYR A 394 40.30 15.55 -11.65
CA TYR A 394 40.60 14.26 -12.28
C TYR A 394 39.53 13.99 -13.34
N GLY A 395 40.03 13.72 -14.55
CA GLY A 395 39.27 13.67 -15.80
C GLY A 395 38.17 12.61 -15.82
N GLU A 396 37.07 12.99 -16.45
CA GLU A 396 35.97 12.13 -16.86
C GLU A 396 36.44 11.29 -18.06
N GLU A 397 36.85 10.05 -17.81
CA GLU A 397 36.89 9.03 -18.86
C GLU A 397 35.50 8.38 -18.93
N ASP A 398 34.79 8.64 -20.03
CA ASP A 398 33.49 8.05 -20.36
C ASP A 398 33.55 6.52 -20.30
N ALA A 399 32.99 5.95 -19.23
CA ALA A 399 32.70 4.54 -19.11
C ALA A 399 31.52 4.19 -20.02
N ASN A 400 31.78 4.11 -21.33
CA ASN A 400 30.87 3.52 -22.30
C ASN A 400 30.67 2.04 -21.95
N SER A 401 29.58 1.78 -21.23
CA SER A 401 29.09 0.48 -20.81
C SER A 401 28.88 -0.46 -22.01
N GLU A 402 29.86 -1.33 -22.28
CA GLU A 402 29.75 -2.50 -23.17
C GLU A 402 28.75 -3.56 -22.67
N PHE A 403 28.11 -3.37 -21.52
CA PHE A 403 27.13 -4.29 -20.95
C PHE A 403 25.71 -3.89 -21.32
N SER A 404 25.36 -4.03 -22.60
CA SER A 404 23.98 -3.92 -23.05
C SER A 404 23.45 -5.27 -23.55
N PHE A 405 22.61 -5.92 -22.75
CA PHE A 405 21.77 -7.03 -23.24
C PHE A 405 20.31 -6.80 -22.86
N ALA A 406 19.40 -7.13 -23.77
CA ALA A 406 17.97 -7.05 -23.55
C ALA A 406 17.48 -8.35 -22.89
N TRP A 407 16.85 -8.24 -21.73
CA TRP A 407 16.17 -9.35 -21.08
C TRP A 407 14.81 -9.53 -21.77
N THR A 408 14.74 -10.39 -22.79
CA THR A 408 13.46 -10.78 -23.40
C THR A 408 13.01 -12.09 -22.77
N PRO A 409 11.98 -12.11 -21.90
CA PRO A 409 11.41 -13.36 -21.45
C PRO A 409 10.79 -14.10 -22.64
N GLU A 410 11.02 -15.40 -22.75
CA GLU A 410 10.36 -16.23 -23.77
C GLU A 410 8.84 -16.16 -23.59
N PRO A 411 8.05 -15.95 -24.66
CA PRO A 411 6.60 -15.90 -24.54
C PRO A 411 6.06 -17.27 -24.11
N LEU A 412 5.28 -17.28 -23.03
CA LEU A 412 4.54 -18.45 -22.56
C LEU A 412 3.72 -19.05 -23.71
N ILE A 413 4.07 -20.28 -24.08
CA ILE A 413 3.38 -21.06 -25.12
C ILE A 413 1.92 -21.24 -24.71
N LYS A 414 1.01 -20.59 -25.46
CA LYS A 414 -0.43 -20.79 -25.34
C LYS A 414 -0.77 -22.22 -25.79
N ASN A 415 -0.99 -23.12 -24.83
CA ASN A 415 -1.55 -24.44 -25.08
C ASN A 415 -2.98 -24.31 -25.64
N LYS A 416 -3.11 -24.42 -26.97
CA LYS A 416 -4.37 -24.70 -27.66
C LYS A 416 -4.72 -26.18 -27.45
N ASN A 417 -5.63 -26.47 -26.52
CA ASN A 417 -6.30 -27.77 -26.48
C ASN A 417 -7.68 -27.66 -27.13
N ASN A 418 -7.80 -28.36 -28.26
CA ASN A 418 -9.04 -28.61 -29.00
C ASN A 418 -10.01 -29.42 -28.14
N VAL A 419 -11.24 -28.94 -28.00
CA VAL A 419 -12.37 -29.71 -27.45
C VAL A 419 -13.03 -30.46 -28.61
N LYS A 420 -12.99 -31.79 -28.57
CA LYS A 420 -13.87 -32.67 -29.33
C LYS A 420 -15.07 -33.02 -28.46
N GLU A 421 -16.26 -32.81 -29.01
CA GLU A 421 -17.54 -33.30 -28.48
C GLU A 421 -17.52 -34.82 -28.33
N ASP A 422 -18.05 -35.32 -27.22
CA ASP A 422 -18.73 -36.61 -27.25
C ASP A 422 -19.90 -36.67 -26.25
N ARG A 423 -21.01 -37.21 -26.73
CA ARG A 423 -22.30 -37.32 -26.03
C ARG A 423 -22.32 -38.57 -25.16
N GLY A 424 -22.81 -38.45 -23.92
CA GLY A 424 -23.15 -39.61 -23.10
C GLY A 424 -24.04 -39.26 -21.91
N LYS A 425 -25.27 -39.78 -21.92
CA LYS A 425 -26.27 -39.73 -20.82
C LYS A 425 -25.84 -40.61 -19.64
N THR A 426 -26.09 -40.18 -18.39
CA THR A 426 -26.73 -41.00 -17.32
C THR A 426 -27.02 -40.23 -16.01
N SER A 427 -28.24 -40.49 -15.51
CA SER A 427 -28.80 -40.52 -14.13
C SER A 427 -28.30 -39.66 -12.95
N LYS A 428 -29.31 -39.00 -12.34
CA LYS A 428 -29.58 -38.75 -10.90
C LYS A 428 -28.58 -39.31 -9.86
N ASP A 429 -28.11 -38.44 -8.97
CA ASP A 429 -28.35 -38.59 -7.53
C ASP A 429 -28.05 -37.31 -6.72
N ASP A 430 -28.84 -37.12 -5.66
CA ASP A 430 -28.79 -36.03 -4.69
C ASP A 430 -27.49 -36.00 -3.87
N ARG A 431 -26.91 -34.81 -3.68
CA ARG A 431 -26.23 -34.36 -2.44
C ARG A 431 -25.76 -32.90 -2.54
N LYS A 432 -26.31 -32.07 -1.66
CA LYS A 432 -25.84 -30.69 -1.36
C LYS A 432 -24.36 -30.69 -0.96
N PRO A 433 -23.52 -29.78 -1.50
CA PRO A 433 -22.28 -29.41 -0.84
C PRO A 433 -22.48 -28.13 -0.02
N THR A 434 -22.35 -28.29 1.29
CA THR A 434 -22.05 -27.21 2.24
C THR A 434 -20.75 -26.52 1.82
N GLY A 435 -20.81 -25.21 1.57
CA GLY A 435 -19.63 -24.40 1.27
C GLY A 435 -18.62 -24.38 2.43
N PRO A 436 -17.32 -24.23 2.14
CA PRO A 436 -16.30 -24.24 3.17
C PRO A 436 -16.31 -22.94 3.98
N LYS A 437 -16.24 -23.12 5.29
CA LYS A 437 -16.07 -22.09 6.31
C LYS A 437 -14.74 -21.34 6.08
N PHE A 438 -14.78 -20.02 6.27
CA PHE A 438 -13.61 -19.16 6.32
C PHE A 438 -12.63 -19.67 7.38
N PHE A 439 -11.38 -19.90 6.98
CA PHE A 439 -10.26 -20.15 7.88
C PHE A 439 -9.50 -18.83 8.03
N ASN A 440 -9.69 -18.16 9.17
CA ASN A 440 -8.70 -17.21 9.69
C ASN A 440 -7.48 -18.05 10.10
N SER A 441 -6.39 -17.93 9.35
CA SER A 441 -5.09 -18.40 9.82
C SER A 441 -4.39 -17.22 10.49
N SER A 442 -4.60 -17.11 11.81
CA SER A 442 -3.61 -16.50 12.69
C SER A 442 -2.31 -17.28 12.53
N LEU A 443 -1.27 -16.60 12.03
CA LEU A 443 0.09 -17.04 12.28
C LEU A 443 0.37 -16.82 13.77
N ASN A 444 0.43 -17.93 14.50
CA ASN A 444 0.91 -17.97 15.87
C ASN A 444 2.41 -17.63 15.86
N SER A 445 2.77 -16.43 16.31
CA SER A 445 4.10 -16.17 16.89
C SER A 445 4.08 -16.63 18.35
N PRO A 446 5.09 -17.39 18.82
CA PRO A 446 5.16 -17.79 20.21
C PRO A 446 5.70 -16.65 21.08
N MET A 447 4.97 -16.38 22.17
CA MET A 447 5.35 -15.54 23.32
C MET A 447 5.61 -14.05 23.04
N SER A 448 4.52 -13.28 23.02
CA SER A 448 4.49 -11.91 23.55
C SER A 448 3.39 -11.86 24.61
N SER A 449 3.79 -11.86 25.87
CA SER A 449 2.89 -11.73 27.02
C SER A 449 2.67 -10.25 27.33
N LYS A 450 1.40 -9.88 27.51
CA LYS A 450 0.80 -8.55 27.77
C LYS A 450 0.29 -7.83 26.51
N GLU A 451 -0.91 -8.20 26.08
CA GLU A 451 -1.79 -7.27 25.34
C GLU A 451 -1.98 -6.01 26.18
N SER A 452 -1.35 -4.92 25.75
CA SER A 452 -1.64 -3.59 26.23
C SER A 452 -3.00 -3.15 25.72
N LYS A 453 -3.92 -2.83 26.64
CA LYS A 453 -5.22 -2.18 26.40
C LYS A 453 -5.05 -0.73 25.91
N LEU A 454 -4.29 -0.50 24.85
CA LEU A 454 -3.77 0.82 24.51
C LEU A 454 -4.51 1.53 23.38
N ASN A 455 -5.43 0.90 22.65
CA ASN A 455 -6.13 1.59 21.56
C ASN A 455 -7.65 1.52 21.69
N ALA A 456 -8.28 2.64 22.05
CA ALA A 456 -9.73 2.78 22.10
C ALA A 456 -10.39 2.95 20.70
N TRP A 457 -9.58 2.96 19.63
CA TRP A 457 -9.97 3.31 18.26
C TRP A 457 -9.88 2.13 17.30
N ASN A 458 -10.20 0.93 17.78
CA ASN A 458 -10.28 -0.25 16.92
C ASN A 458 -11.50 -0.22 15.97
N GLU A 459 -11.89 0.95 15.48
CA GLU A 459 -12.65 1.08 14.24
C GLU A 459 -11.63 0.97 13.11
N GLN A 460 -11.45 -0.27 12.66
CA GLN A 460 -10.80 -0.51 11.38
C GLN A 460 -11.61 0.21 10.30
N PRO A 461 -10.96 0.76 9.26
CA PRO A 461 -11.68 1.26 8.09
C PRO A 461 -12.61 0.17 7.55
N ASP A 462 -13.60 0.54 6.75
CA ASP A 462 -14.43 -0.47 6.08
C ASP A 462 -13.53 -1.21 5.08
N VAL A 463 -12.96 -2.35 5.48
CA VAL A 463 -11.96 -3.12 4.70
C VAL A 463 -12.66 -4.06 3.70
N VAL A 464 -12.05 -4.26 2.52
CA VAL A 464 -12.44 -5.23 1.47
C VAL A 464 -11.96 -6.66 1.75
#